data_AF-G0QZH3-F1
#
_entry.id   AF-G0QZH3-F1
#
_cell.length_a   1.000
_cell.length_b   1.000
_cell.length_c   1.000
_cell.angle_alpha   90.00
_cell.angle_beta   90.00
_cell.angle_gamma   90.00
#
_symmetry.space_group_name_H-M   'P 1'
#
loop_
_entity.id
_entity.type
_entity.pdbx_description
1 polymer ?
#
loop_
_entity_poly.entity_id
_entity_poly.type
_entity_poly.pdbx_seq_one_letter_code
_entity_poly.pdbx_strand_id
1 'polypeptide(L)'
;KKMKQQSIAFCLLLLVIGSQTVLMSEKQTTFKKMRSIITIMSQVQTKLTTNGPINDIADLLFNYFQEIIQEQINHDTLFERQKKECDEEAEYRAKEVKDGQQAHDSAQVTLEHCNSQNNRAERDLSNNLDEQQKTRVYLQNLILTREQQAAKFQEDTQSYKANSAAVDEAISILQEIWSGQSEFIQLSRHVNKMLKHAISMRKVNKIAPLMAAFAQLSAKQLIADEAQLQQVLRLLNQFRQDVENDYRAKEKAEQEAQDAFAESKAATEDYLGHLEQAQKELEEELKELKSCINNQTAISQSAAAKIRRNQDLLDSTSNMCVAFANEYVSAAQGRIEEVELLQVILEKVKLRYEQLSDNVIIRGLQSKFDEYTNKSPYERVDSFVHQQGEFNEKGAAEARYVRNKDLEQL
;
A
#
# COMPACT_ATOMS: atom_id res chain seq x y z
N LYS A 1 -8.70 9.22 -25.40
CA LYS A 1 -8.75 9.73 -24.00
C LYS A 1 -7.72 10.84 -23.72
N LYS A 2 -6.44 10.68 -24.08
CA LYS A 2 -5.38 11.72 -23.91
C LYS A 2 -5.71 13.09 -24.54
N MET A 3 -6.27 13.14 -25.76
CA MET A 3 -6.67 14.40 -26.40
C MET A 3 -7.81 15.16 -25.67
N LYS A 4 -8.70 14.45 -24.97
CA LYS A 4 -9.77 15.09 -24.18
C LYS A 4 -9.23 15.71 -22.88
N GLN A 5 -8.21 15.10 -22.26
CA GLN A 5 -7.56 15.68 -21.07
C GLN A 5 -6.72 16.92 -21.41
N GLN A 6 -6.04 16.94 -22.57
CA GLN A 6 -5.29 18.11 -23.01
C GLN A 6 -6.20 19.29 -23.37
N SER A 7 -7.38 19.02 -23.96
CA SER A 7 -8.35 20.08 -24.28
C SER A 7 -8.98 20.69 -23.02
N ILE A 8 -9.23 19.89 -21.98
CA ILE A 8 -9.79 20.38 -20.71
C ILE A 8 -8.74 21.20 -19.93
N ALA A 9 -7.48 20.78 -19.93
CA ALA A 9 -6.39 21.54 -19.30
C ALA A 9 -6.15 22.88 -20.01
N PHE A 10 -6.24 22.93 -21.34
CA PHE A 10 -6.10 24.16 -22.12
C PHE A 10 -7.29 25.11 -21.93
N CYS A 11 -8.51 24.60 -21.83
CA CYS A 11 -9.69 25.41 -21.50
C CYS A 11 -9.67 25.95 -20.07
N LEU A 12 -9.15 25.19 -19.09
CA LEU A 12 -8.98 25.68 -17.71
C LEU A 12 -7.88 26.75 -17.62
N LEU A 13 -6.78 26.61 -18.37
CA LEU A 13 -5.74 27.63 -18.46
C LEU A 13 -6.27 28.93 -19.10
N LEU A 14 -7.09 28.82 -20.16
CA LEU A 14 -7.75 29.96 -20.80
C LEU A 14 -8.83 30.61 -19.92
N LEU A 15 -9.48 29.85 -19.03
CA LEU A 15 -10.44 30.39 -18.05
C LEU A 15 -9.76 31.11 -16.88
N VAL A 16 -8.56 30.69 -16.47
CA VAL A 16 -7.77 31.38 -15.42
C VAL A 16 -7.11 32.64 -15.98
N ILE A 17 -6.60 32.60 -17.22
CA ILE A 17 -6.09 33.81 -17.90
C ILE A 17 -7.26 34.75 -18.23
N GLY A 18 -8.40 34.20 -18.64
CA GLY A 18 -9.64 34.94 -18.90
C GLY A 18 -10.22 35.62 -17.66
N SER A 19 -10.26 34.93 -16.51
CA SER A 19 -10.79 35.51 -15.26
C SER A 19 -9.91 36.61 -14.69
N GLN A 20 -8.58 36.52 -14.85
CA GLN A 20 -7.68 37.63 -14.49
C GLN A 20 -7.82 38.82 -15.45
N THR A 21 -8.06 38.60 -16.75
CA THR A 21 -8.30 39.71 -17.69
C THR A 21 -9.68 40.36 -17.56
N VAL A 22 -10.74 39.60 -17.20
CA VAL A 22 -12.10 40.13 -17.07
C VAL A 22 -12.33 40.84 -15.73
N LEU A 23 -11.74 40.37 -14.62
CA LEU A 23 -11.78 41.09 -13.34
C LEU A 23 -10.89 42.35 -13.33
N MET A 24 -9.84 42.40 -14.16
CA MET A 24 -9.08 43.63 -14.40
C MET A 24 -9.77 44.60 -15.38
N SER A 25 -10.69 44.12 -16.22
CA SER A 25 -11.41 44.98 -17.18
C SER A 25 -12.56 45.77 -16.54
N GLU A 26 -13.24 45.23 -15.52
CA GLU A 26 -14.35 45.95 -14.87
C GLU A 26 -13.91 46.96 -13.79
N LYS A 27 -12.64 46.91 -13.39
CA LYS A 27 -12.01 47.89 -12.50
C LYS A 27 -10.74 48.46 -13.11
N GLN A 28 -10.78 48.79 -14.40
CA GLN A 28 -9.90 49.83 -14.92
C GLN A 28 -10.24 51.13 -14.18
N THR A 29 -9.54 51.37 -13.07
CA THR A 29 -9.26 52.73 -12.66
C THR A 29 -8.66 53.39 -13.90
N THR A 30 -9.45 54.24 -14.54
CA THR A 30 -8.99 55.10 -15.61
C THR A 30 -7.77 55.84 -15.08
N PHE A 31 -6.57 55.35 -15.39
CA PHE A 31 -5.34 56.10 -15.24
C PHE A 31 -5.47 57.28 -16.19
N LYS A 32 -6.03 58.37 -15.67
CA LYS A 32 -6.13 59.65 -16.35
C LYS A 32 -4.71 59.99 -16.78
N LYS A 33 -4.49 60.13 -18.09
CA LYS A 33 -3.17 60.44 -18.69
C LYS A 33 -2.49 61.53 -17.87
N MET A 34 -1.51 61.14 -17.05
CA MET A 34 -0.80 62.07 -16.17
C MET A 34 0.04 63.03 -17.01
N ARG A 35 0.03 64.30 -16.63
CA ARG A 35 0.88 65.30 -17.24
C ARG A 35 2.30 65.06 -16.76
N SER A 36 3.22 64.75 -17.67
CA SER A 36 4.64 64.60 -17.31
C SER A 36 5.16 65.88 -16.64
N ILE A 37 6.05 65.75 -15.66
CA ILE A 37 6.76 66.89 -15.06
C ILE A 37 7.44 67.78 -16.11
N ILE A 38 7.88 67.21 -17.23
CA ILE A 38 8.43 67.95 -18.39
C ILE A 38 7.37 68.84 -19.03
N THR A 39 6.12 68.36 -19.12
CA THR A 39 4.98 69.12 -19.63
C THR A 39 4.60 70.25 -18.68
N ILE A 40 4.61 69.99 -17.36
CA ILE A 40 4.36 71.01 -16.34
C ILE A 40 5.48 72.07 -16.37
N MET A 41 6.75 71.66 -16.42
CA MET A 41 7.89 72.57 -16.51
C MET A 41 7.87 73.43 -17.77
N SER A 42 7.46 72.87 -18.91
CA SER A 42 7.26 73.63 -20.15
C SER A 42 6.13 74.66 -20.02
N GLN A 43 5.03 74.31 -19.35
CA GLN A 43 3.91 75.23 -19.09
C GLN A 43 4.29 76.33 -18.09
N VAL A 44 5.04 75.99 -17.04
CA VAL A 44 5.60 76.94 -16.07
C VAL A 44 6.57 77.89 -16.77
N GLN A 45 7.50 77.38 -17.57
CA GLN A 45 8.45 78.19 -18.34
C GLN A 45 7.73 79.13 -19.32
N THR A 46 6.73 78.63 -20.05
CA THR A 46 5.92 79.43 -20.97
C THR A 46 5.24 80.58 -20.22
N LYS A 47 4.53 80.30 -19.11
CA LYS A 47 3.86 81.32 -18.30
C LYS A 47 4.84 82.33 -17.68
N LEU A 48 6.05 81.90 -17.31
CA LEU A 48 7.12 82.78 -16.86
C LEU A 48 7.67 83.68 -17.97
N THR A 49 7.79 83.18 -19.20
CA THR A 49 8.26 83.98 -20.35
C THR A 49 7.22 84.97 -20.88
N THR A 50 5.93 84.69 -20.69
CA THR A 50 4.83 85.56 -21.15
C THR A 50 4.33 86.54 -20.08
N ASN A 51 5.02 86.68 -18.94
CA ASN A 51 4.57 87.47 -17.78
C ASN A 51 3.14 87.12 -17.32
N GLY A 52 2.80 85.83 -17.29
CA GLY A 52 1.50 85.38 -16.79
C GLY A 52 1.28 85.75 -15.31
N PRO A 53 0.03 85.78 -14.82
CA PRO A 53 -0.25 85.98 -13.40
C PRO A 53 0.43 84.90 -12.55
N ILE A 54 1.08 85.29 -11.44
CA ILE A 54 1.69 84.34 -10.51
C ILE A 54 0.69 83.30 -9.98
N ASN A 55 -0.56 83.73 -9.79
CA ASN A 55 -1.65 82.86 -9.34
C ASN A 55 -1.89 81.71 -10.32
N ASP A 56 -1.80 81.93 -11.64
CA ASP A 56 -1.97 80.86 -12.63
C ASP A 56 -0.85 79.80 -12.57
N ILE A 57 0.38 80.23 -12.25
CA ILE A 57 1.53 79.32 -12.10
C ILE A 57 1.39 78.55 -10.79
N ALA A 58 1.00 79.23 -9.71
CA ALA A 58 0.74 78.61 -8.41
C ALA A 58 -0.42 77.59 -8.49
N ASP A 59 -1.51 77.92 -9.17
CA ASP A 59 -2.65 77.02 -9.38
C ASP A 59 -2.25 75.80 -10.23
N LEU A 60 -1.40 75.98 -11.24
CA LEU A 60 -0.89 74.86 -12.04
C LEU A 60 -0.04 73.89 -11.19
N LEU A 61 0.88 74.42 -10.39
CA LEU A 61 1.72 73.61 -9.49
C LEU A 61 0.88 72.95 -8.38
N PHE A 62 -0.11 73.66 -7.84
CA PHE A 62 -1.03 73.12 -6.85
C PHE A 62 -1.90 71.98 -7.41
N ASN A 63 -2.42 72.13 -8.62
CA ASN A 63 -3.18 71.08 -9.29
C ASN A 63 -2.33 69.82 -9.51
N TYR A 64 -1.06 69.98 -9.95
CA TYR A 64 -0.16 68.84 -10.12
C TYR A 64 0.20 68.18 -8.78
N PHE A 65 0.40 68.96 -7.72
CA PHE A 65 0.56 68.42 -6.37
C PHE A 65 -0.66 67.60 -5.90
N GLN A 66 -1.88 68.08 -6.15
CA GLN A 66 -3.09 67.30 -5.85
C GLN A 66 -3.18 66.01 -6.69
N GLU A 67 -2.70 66.02 -7.94
CA GLU A 67 -2.62 64.82 -8.77
C GLU A 67 -1.65 63.79 -8.19
N ILE A 68 -0.46 64.20 -7.71
CA ILE A 68 0.50 63.30 -7.05
C ILE A 68 -0.09 62.68 -5.78
N ILE A 69 -0.76 63.48 -4.93
CA ILE A 69 -1.42 62.97 -3.72
C ILE A 69 -2.49 61.93 -4.09
N GLN A 70 -3.32 62.23 -5.09
CA GLN A 70 -4.37 61.32 -5.51
C GLN A 70 -3.79 60.02 -6.08
N GLU A 71 -2.66 60.08 -6.76
CA GLU A 71 -1.93 58.91 -7.23
C GLU A 71 -1.40 58.06 -6.07
N GLN A 72 -0.80 58.68 -5.05
CA GLN A 72 -0.35 57.96 -3.87
C GLN A 72 -1.51 57.24 -3.18
N ILE A 73 -2.64 57.91 -2.95
CA ILE A 73 -3.83 57.29 -2.33
C ILE A 73 -4.33 56.09 -3.14
N ASN A 74 -4.33 56.22 -4.48
CA ASN A 74 -4.72 55.11 -5.36
C ASN A 74 -3.72 53.96 -5.30
N HIS A 75 -2.42 54.25 -5.22
CA HIS A 75 -1.37 53.24 -5.10
C HIS A 75 -1.39 52.54 -3.74
N ASP A 76 -1.60 53.26 -2.63
CA ASP A 76 -1.79 52.69 -1.29
C ASP A 76 -2.95 51.69 -1.29
N THR A 77 -4.09 52.09 -1.89
CA THR A 77 -5.28 51.24 -1.98
C THR A 77 -5.01 50.00 -2.84
N LEU A 78 -4.28 50.16 -3.94
CA LEU A 78 -3.88 49.06 -4.81
C LEU A 78 -2.93 48.09 -4.09
N PHE A 79 -1.93 48.64 -3.39
CA PHE A 79 -0.92 47.87 -2.67
C PHE A 79 -1.54 47.05 -1.54
N GLU A 80 -2.41 47.63 -0.71
CA GLU A 80 -3.09 46.90 0.36
C GLU A 80 -3.95 45.75 -0.20
N ARG A 81 -4.60 45.96 -1.35
CA ARG A 81 -5.33 44.89 -2.03
C ARG A 81 -4.39 43.79 -2.53
N GLN A 82 -3.31 44.16 -3.22
CA GLN A 82 -2.33 43.20 -3.75
C GLN A 82 -1.68 42.40 -2.63
N LYS A 83 -1.33 43.05 -1.51
CA LYS A 83 -0.77 42.41 -0.32
C LYS A 83 -1.73 41.39 0.27
N LYS A 84 -3.00 41.75 0.41
CA LYS A 84 -4.02 40.81 0.90
C LYS A 84 -4.19 39.59 -0.02
N GLU A 85 -4.29 39.80 -1.33
CA GLU A 85 -4.40 38.70 -2.31
C GLU A 85 -3.15 37.80 -2.28
N CYS A 86 -1.98 38.40 -2.07
CA CYS A 86 -0.71 37.72 -1.88
C CYS A 86 -0.70 36.80 -0.64
N ASP A 87 -1.10 37.33 0.51
CA ASP A 87 -1.13 36.58 1.77
C ASP A 87 -2.14 35.43 1.71
N GLU A 88 -3.33 35.66 1.14
CA GLU A 88 -4.37 34.64 0.97
C GLU A 88 -3.91 33.51 0.03
N GLU A 89 -3.26 33.84 -1.09
CA GLU A 89 -2.74 32.84 -2.02
C GLU A 89 -1.56 32.06 -1.40
N ALA A 90 -0.66 32.72 -0.67
CA ALA A 90 0.45 32.07 0.01
C ALA A 90 -0.05 31.08 1.08
N GLU A 91 -1.03 31.49 1.90
CA GLU A 91 -1.64 30.63 2.91
C GLU A 91 -2.33 29.42 2.25
N TYR A 92 -3.09 29.65 1.18
CA TYR A 92 -3.75 28.59 0.43
C TYR A 92 -2.75 27.56 -0.11
N ARG A 93 -1.66 28.01 -0.73
CA ARG A 93 -0.62 27.12 -1.29
C ARG A 93 0.13 26.36 -0.20
N ALA A 94 0.47 27.00 0.91
CA ALA A 94 1.11 26.35 2.05
C ALA A 94 0.22 25.23 2.62
N LYS A 95 -1.10 25.45 2.71
CA LYS A 95 -2.06 24.42 3.10
C LYS A 95 -2.13 23.28 2.07
N GLU A 96 -2.20 23.60 0.78
CA GLU A 96 -2.24 22.58 -0.28
C GLU A 96 -0.97 21.71 -0.32
N VAL A 97 0.20 22.27 -0.01
CA VAL A 97 1.47 21.53 0.17
C VAL A 97 1.35 20.58 1.36
N LYS A 98 0.88 21.07 2.51
CA LYS A 98 0.71 20.26 3.73
C LYS A 98 -0.28 19.11 3.52
N ASP A 99 -1.43 19.37 2.89
CA ASP A 99 -2.43 18.36 2.57
C ASP A 99 -1.86 17.31 1.61
N GLY A 100 -1.05 17.76 0.63
CA GLY A 100 -0.30 16.87 -0.26
C GLY A 100 0.67 15.96 0.50
N GLN A 101 1.44 16.52 1.45
CA GLN A 101 2.38 15.76 2.28
C GLN A 101 1.68 14.69 3.12
N GLN A 102 0.57 15.04 3.77
CA GLN A 102 -0.22 14.09 4.56
C GLN A 102 -0.77 12.93 3.71
N ALA A 103 -1.29 13.24 2.52
CA ALA A 103 -1.77 12.23 1.59
C ALA A 103 -0.64 11.32 1.08
N HIS A 104 0.53 11.90 0.81
CA HIS A 104 1.72 11.17 0.38
C HIS A 104 2.17 10.18 1.47
N ASP A 105 2.34 10.65 2.70
CA ASP A 105 2.85 9.85 3.81
C ASP A 105 1.87 8.73 4.18
N SER A 106 0.57 9.03 4.21
CA SER A 106 -0.48 8.02 4.43
C SER A 106 -0.48 6.93 3.34
N ALA A 107 -0.30 7.33 2.08
CA ALA A 107 -0.19 6.38 0.97
C ALA A 107 1.07 5.51 1.08
N GLN A 108 2.21 6.08 1.50
CA GLN A 108 3.45 5.31 1.71
C GLN A 108 3.32 4.28 2.83
N VAL A 109 2.75 4.63 3.98
CA VAL A 109 2.51 3.68 5.08
C VAL A 109 1.61 2.53 4.62
N THR A 110 0.54 2.85 3.89
CA THR A 110 -0.38 1.83 3.35
C THR A 110 0.30 0.95 2.31
N LEU A 111 1.15 1.54 1.46
CA LEU A 111 1.94 0.83 0.45
C LEU A 111 2.91 -0.17 1.10
N GLU A 112 3.64 0.25 2.13
CA GLU A 112 4.53 -0.64 2.90
C GLU A 112 3.77 -1.80 3.53
N HIS A 113 2.59 -1.52 4.12
CA HIS A 113 1.73 -2.55 4.66
C HIS A 113 1.28 -3.55 3.60
N CYS A 114 0.76 -3.08 2.45
CA CYS A 114 0.30 -3.95 1.37
C CYS A 114 1.45 -4.77 0.75
N ASN A 115 2.65 -4.20 0.63
CA ASN A 115 3.84 -4.96 0.19
C ASN A 115 4.24 -6.06 1.19
N SER A 116 4.21 -5.74 2.50
CA SER A 116 4.53 -6.71 3.54
C SER A 116 3.55 -7.89 3.55
N GLN A 117 2.25 -7.60 3.45
CA GLN A 117 1.21 -8.63 3.34
C GLN A 117 1.33 -9.42 2.04
N ASN A 118 1.63 -8.78 0.90
CA ASN A 118 1.83 -9.49 -0.37
C ASN A 118 2.96 -10.51 -0.25
N ASN A 119 4.11 -10.11 0.30
CA ASN A 119 5.24 -11.01 0.50
C ASN A 119 4.93 -12.15 1.47
N ARG A 120 4.03 -11.94 2.44
CA ARG A 120 3.57 -12.98 3.35
C ARG A 120 2.65 -13.97 2.64
N ALA A 121 1.62 -13.48 1.96
CA ALA A 121 0.69 -14.29 1.20
C ALA A 121 1.39 -15.11 0.10
N GLU A 122 2.44 -14.57 -0.55
CA GLU A 122 3.26 -15.33 -1.51
C GLU A 122 4.00 -16.51 -0.85
N ARG A 123 4.55 -16.31 0.35
CA ARG A 123 5.20 -17.40 1.10
C ARG A 123 4.17 -18.44 1.56
N ASP A 124 3.04 -17.98 2.07
CA ASP A 124 1.98 -18.88 2.55
C ASP A 124 1.40 -19.69 1.39
N LEU A 125 1.24 -19.10 0.21
CA LEU A 125 0.86 -19.81 -1.03
C LEU A 125 1.90 -20.85 -1.42
N SER A 126 3.19 -20.49 -1.40
CA SER A 126 4.26 -21.44 -1.71
C SER A 126 4.28 -22.62 -0.73
N ASN A 127 4.13 -22.37 0.56
CA ASN A 127 4.08 -23.41 1.59
C ASN A 127 2.84 -24.30 1.40
N ASN A 128 1.68 -23.70 1.12
CA ASN A 128 0.44 -24.44 0.87
C ASN A 128 0.57 -25.37 -0.34
N LEU A 129 1.21 -24.92 -1.43
CA LEU A 129 1.47 -25.75 -2.61
C LEU A 129 2.43 -26.92 -2.32
N ASP A 130 3.46 -26.70 -1.50
CA ASP A 130 4.37 -27.76 -1.05
C ASP A 130 3.64 -28.79 -0.18
N GLU A 131 2.79 -28.33 0.75
CA GLU A 131 1.96 -29.22 1.57
C GLU A 131 0.96 -30.01 0.71
N GLN A 132 0.29 -29.39 -0.27
CA GLN A 132 -0.57 -30.12 -1.22
C GLN A 132 0.21 -31.25 -1.91
N GLN A 133 1.44 -30.97 -2.36
CA GLN A 133 2.25 -31.97 -3.02
C GLN A 133 2.63 -33.11 -2.08
N LYS A 134 3.04 -32.82 -0.84
CA LYS A 134 3.33 -33.85 0.17
C LYS A 134 2.09 -34.69 0.50
N THR A 135 0.94 -34.06 0.66
CA THR A 135 -0.34 -34.75 0.94
C THR A 135 -0.73 -35.66 -0.23
N ARG A 136 -0.56 -35.22 -1.49
CA ARG A 136 -0.81 -36.05 -2.68
C ARG A 136 0.11 -37.27 -2.72
N VAL A 137 1.40 -37.10 -2.44
CA VAL A 137 2.36 -38.21 -2.37
C VAL A 137 1.99 -39.17 -1.24
N TYR A 138 1.60 -38.65 -0.07
CA TYR A 138 1.14 -39.47 1.05
C TYR A 138 -0.11 -40.28 0.69
N LEU A 139 -1.11 -39.66 0.07
CA LEU A 139 -2.33 -40.33 -0.40
C LEU A 139 -2.00 -41.45 -1.39
N GLN A 140 -1.10 -41.20 -2.33
CA GLN A 140 -0.67 -42.21 -3.30
C GLN A 140 0.02 -43.40 -2.61
N ASN A 141 0.90 -43.13 -1.64
CA ASN A 141 1.57 -44.18 -0.86
C ASN A 141 0.59 -44.99 -0.01
N LEU A 142 -0.42 -44.33 0.56
CA LEU A 142 -1.51 -44.98 1.31
C LEU A 142 -2.27 -45.96 0.41
N ILE A 143 -2.65 -45.53 -0.80
CA ILE A 143 -3.33 -46.37 -1.79
C ILE A 143 -2.46 -47.57 -2.21
N LEU A 144 -1.20 -47.33 -2.58
CA LEU A 144 -0.27 -48.39 -2.99
C LEU A 144 -0.04 -49.42 -1.87
N THR A 145 0.12 -48.96 -0.63
CA THR A 145 0.28 -49.83 0.53
C THR A 145 -0.96 -50.70 0.72
N ARG A 146 -2.16 -50.13 0.55
CA ARG A 146 -3.40 -50.87 0.68
C ARG A 146 -3.56 -51.91 -0.44
N GLU A 147 -3.22 -51.58 -1.67
CA GLU A 147 -3.23 -52.53 -2.79
C GLU A 147 -2.31 -53.74 -2.52
N GLN A 148 -1.11 -53.49 -1.99
CA GLN A 148 -0.17 -54.55 -1.60
C GLN A 148 -0.73 -55.44 -0.48
N GLN A 149 -1.33 -54.83 0.55
CA GLN A 149 -1.96 -55.56 1.65
C GLN A 149 -3.14 -56.41 1.16
N ALA A 150 -4.01 -55.87 0.30
CA ALA A 150 -5.14 -56.57 -0.27
C ALA A 150 -4.70 -57.76 -1.14
N ALA A 151 -3.67 -57.57 -1.99
CA ALA A 151 -3.08 -58.65 -2.78
C ALA A 151 -2.51 -59.75 -1.88
N LYS A 152 -1.83 -59.37 -0.78
CA LYS A 152 -1.30 -60.34 0.17
C LYS A 152 -2.39 -61.11 0.90
N PHE A 153 -3.46 -60.45 1.31
CA PHE A 153 -4.62 -61.09 1.90
C PHE A 153 -5.26 -62.10 0.93
N GLN A 154 -5.40 -61.75 -0.35
CA GLN A 154 -5.92 -62.68 -1.37
C GLN A 154 -5.03 -63.92 -1.56
N GLU A 155 -3.71 -63.76 -1.57
CA GLU A 155 -2.74 -64.88 -1.62
C GLU A 155 -2.88 -65.78 -0.39
N ASP A 156 -2.98 -65.18 0.79
CA ASP A 156 -3.17 -65.90 2.05
C ASP A 156 -4.50 -66.67 2.03
N THR A 157 -5.60 -66.04 1.61
CA THR A 157 -6.92 -66.68 1.46
C THR A 157 -6.88 -67.91 0.57
N GLN A 158 -6.16 -67.85 -0.56
CA GLN A 158 -5.98 -69.03 -1.43
C GLN A 158 -5.22 -70.14 -0.70
N SER A 159 -4.17 -69.79 0.06
CA SER A 159 -3.41 -70.76 0.87
C SER A 159 -4.27 -71.41 1.96
N TYR A 160 -5.10 -70.64 2.67
CA TYR A 160 -6.02 -71.15 3.68
C TYR A 160 -7.06 -72.11 3.07
N LYS A 161 -7.70 -71.72 1.96
CA LYS A 161 -8.67 -72.58 1.24
C LYS A 161 -8.03 -73.88 0.75
N ALA A 162 -6.83 -73.80 0.17
CA ALA A 162 -6.11 -74.97 -0.31
C ALA A 162 -5.70 -75.91 0.85
N ASN A 163 -5.33 -75.35 2.01
CA ASN A 163 -4.99 -76.16 3.17
C ASN A 163 -6.23 -76.84 3.76
N SER A 164 -7.33 -76.11 3.97
CA SER A 164 -8.60 -76.69 4.44
C SER A 164 -9.07 -77.85 3.55
N ALA A 165 -9.00 -77.69 2.23
CA ALA A 165 -9.32 -78.76 1.29
C ALA A 165 -8.37 -79.97 1.44
N ALA A 166 -7.06 -79.74 1.62
CA ALA A 166 -6.10 -80.82 1.84
C ALA A 166 -6.33 -81.54 3.19
N VAL A 167 -6.78 -80.84 4.25
CA VAL A 167 -7.16 -81.48 5.50
C VAL A 167 -8.41 -82.34 5.33
N ASP A 168 -9.41 -81.83 4.62
CA ASP A 168 -10.66 -82.55 4.35
C ASP A 168 -10.42 -83.81 3.51
N GLU A 169 -9.57 -83.71 2.47
CA GLU A 169 -9.10 -84.85 1.68
C GLU A 169 -8.35 -85.87 2.55
N ALA A 170 -7.45 -85.43 3.44
CA ALA A 170 -6.71 -86.30 4.34
C ALA A 170 -7.61 -87.01 5.36
N ILE A 171 -8.65 -86.35 5.87
CA ILE A 171 -9.67 -86.94 6.73
C ILE A 171 -10.44 -88.03 5.98
N SER A 172 -10.87 -87.75 4.74
CA SER A 172 -11.59 -88.73 3.89
C SER A 172 -10.75 -89.98 3.64
N ILE A 173 -9.48 -89.82 3.23
CA ILE A 173 -8.58 -90.97 2.99
C ILE A 173 -8.35 -91.77 4.26
N LEU A 174 -8.24 -91.11 5.42
CA LEU A 174 -8.05 -91.81 6.69
C LEU A 174 -9.29 -92.65 7.07
N GLN A 175 -10.49 -92.20 6.72
CA GLN A 175 -11.73 -92.97 6.85
C GLN A 175 -11.79 -94.15 5.87
N GLU A 176 -11.33 -93.97 4.63
CA GLU A 176 -11.23 -95.05 3.62
C GLU A 176 -10.18 -96.11 3.98
N ILE A 177 -9.07 -95.72 4.59
CA ILE A 177 -8.08 -96.66 5.15
C ILE A 177 -8.72 -97.50 6.26
N TRP A 178 -9.55 -96.88 7.10
CA TRP A 178 -10.27 -97.57 8.16
C TRP A 178 -11.29 -98.60 7.61
N SER A 179 -11.92 -98.32 6.46
CA SER A 179 -12.81 -99.27 5.77
C SER A 179 -12.08 -100.29 4.87
N GLY A 180 -10.75 -100.24 4.81
CA GLY A 180 -9.91 -101.13 3.99
C GLY A 180 -9.92 -100.83 2.49
N GLN A 181 -10.35 -99.62 2.10
CA GLN A 181 -10.57 -99.23 0.70
C GLN A 181 -9.46 -98.36 0.11
N SER A 182 -8.51 -97.87 0.91
CA SER A 182 -7.44 -96.97 0.46
C SER A 182 -6.07 -97.32 1.05
N GLU A 183 -5.01 -96.91 0.35
CA GLU A 183 -3.61 -97.18 0.71
C GLU A 183 -2.98 -96.00 1.46
N PHE A 184 -2.16 -96.31 2.47
CA PHE A 184 -1.42 -95.33 3.29
C PHE A 184 -0.54 -94.36 2.46
N ILE A 185 -0.09 -94.76 1.27
CA ILE A 185 0.70 -93.92 0.37
C ILE A 185 -0.09 -92.67 -0.07
N GLN A 186 -1.41 -92.75 -0.26
CA GLN A 186 -2.23 -91.62 -0.68
C GLN A 186 -2.31 -90.54 0.41
N LEU A 187 -2.42 -90.98 1.67
CA LEU A 187 -2.44 -90.12 2.85
C LEU A 187 -1.14 -89.31 2.99
N SER A 188 0.02 -89.95 2.74
CA SER A 188 1.33 -89.28 2.81
C SER A 188 1.48 -88.10 1.83
N ARG A 189 0.88 -88.19 0.63
CA ARG A 189 0.92 -87.12 -0.38
C ARG A 189 0.12 -85.90 0.08
N HIS A 190 -1.04 -86.11 0.69
CA HIS A 190 -1.87 -85.02 1.21
C HIS A 190 -1.24 -84.35 2.43
N VAL A 191 -0.59 -85.10 3.30
CA VAL A 191 0.15 -84.54 4.45
C VAL A 191 1.31 -83.64 3.99
N ASN A 192 2.04 -84.04 2.94
CA ASN A 192 3.08 -83.18 2.35
C ASN A 192 2.49 -81.92 1.69
N LYS A 193 1.32 -82.02 1.04
CA LYS A 193 0.58 -80.87 0.49
C LYS A 193 0.15 -79.92 1.62
N MET A 194 -0.39 -80.45 2.72
CA MET A 194 -0.75 -79.69 3.93
C MET A 194 0.48 -79.00 4.55
N LEU A 195 1.63 -79.68 4.62
CA LEU A 195 2.89 -79.10 5.11
C LEU A 195 3.35 -77.94 4.23
N LYS A 196 3.31 -78.09 2.90
CA LYS A 196 3.66 -77.02 1.96
C LYS A 196 2.78 -75.78 2.15
N HIS A 197 1.47 -75.97 2.33
CA HIS A 197 0.54 -74.87 2.61
C HIS A 197 0.71 -74.31 4.03
N ALA A 198 1.04 -75.14 5.03
CA ALA A 198 1.36 -74.67 6.37
C ALA A 198 2.63 -73.81 6.39
N ILE A 199 3.61 -74.12 5.53
CA ILE A 199 4.80 -73.29 5.33
C ILE A 199 4.41 -71.95 4.68
N SER A 200 3.57 -71.94 3.63
CA SER A 200 3.16 -70.69 2.97
C SER A 200 2.38 -69.76 3.92
N MET A 201 1.57 -70.32 4.81
CA MET A 201 0.85 -69.58 5.86
C MET A 201 1.70 -69.24 7.08
N ARG A 202 2.96 -69.71 7.15
CA ARG A 202 3.86 -69.61 8.33
C ARG A 202 3.27 -70.22 9.61
N LYS A 203 2.55 -71.34 9.48
CA LYS A 203 1.88 -72.10 10.55
C LYS A 203 2.46 -73.51 10.74
N VAL A 204 3.75 -73.70 10.50
CA VAL A 204 4.42 -75.02 10.61
C VAL A 204 4.32 -75.62 12.01
N ASN A 205 4.31 -74.78 13.04
CA ASN A 205 4.11 -75.20 14.44
C ASN A 205 2.74 -75.87 14.68
N LYS A 206 1.72 -75.52 13.90
CA LYS A 206 0.37 -76.07 14.00
C LYS A 206 0.24 -77.46 13.36
N ILE A 207 1.04 -77.75 12.33
CA ILE A 207 1.05 -79.06 11.66
C ILE A 207 2.09 -80.03 12.22
N ALA A 208 3.07 -79.56 12.98
CA ALA A 208 4.15 -80.39 13.52
C ALA A 208 3.68 -81.62 14.35
N PRO A 209 2.66 -81.51 15.24
CA PRO A 209 2.15 -82.67 15.97
C PRO A 209 1.54 -83.72 15.05
N LEU A 210 0.85 -83.27 13.99
CA LEU A 210 0.27 -84.13 12.97
C LEU A 210 1.38 -84.87 12.20
N MET A 211 2.45 -84.18 11.81
CA MET A 211 3.61 -84.77 11.16
C MET A 211 4.28 -85.85 12.02
N ALA A 212 4.42 -85.60 13.32
CA ALA A 212 4.99 -86.57 14.25
C ALA A 212 4.12 -87.83 14.38
N ALA A 213 2.80 -87.67 14.48
CA ALA A 213 1.86 -88.78 14.51
C ALA A 213 1.86 -89.59 13.21
N PHE A 214 1.99 -88.91 12.06
CA PHE A 214 2.15 -89.58 10.76
C PHE A 214 3.43 -90.39 10.65
N ALA A 215 4.57 -89.83 11.10
CA ALA A 215 5.83 -90.54 11.10
C ALA A 215 5.75 -91.82 11.95
N GLN A 216 5.11 -91.77 13.12
CA GLN A 216 4.90 -92.93 13.99
C GLN A 216 4.01 -94.00 13.35
N LEU A 217 2.95 -93.60 12.63
CA LEU A 217 2.10 -94.52 11.86
C LEU A 217 2.86 -95.18 10.71
N SER A 218 3.70 -94.43 10.00
CA SER A 218 4.50 -94.95 8.89
C SER A 218 5.58 -95.96 9.32
N ALA A 219 6.07 -95.86 10.56
CA ALA A 219 7.12 -96.72 11.10
C ALA A 219 6.59 -98.09 11.55
N LYS A 220 5.28 -98.24 11.81
CA LYS A 220 4.67 -99.52 12.18
C LYS A 220 4.18 -100.25 10.93
N GLN A 221 4.95 -101.24 10.48
CA GLN A 221 4.70 -102.02 9.25
C GLN A 221 3.49 -102.98 9.30
N LEU A 222 2.76 -103.09 10.41
CA LEU A 222 1.70 -104.09 10.58
C LEU A 222 0.48 -103.48 11.29
N ILE A 223 -0.66 -103.54 10.58
CA ILE A 223 -2.04 -103.26 11.01
C ILE A 223 -2.17 -101.95 11.78
N ALA A 224 -2.71 -100.92 11.10
CA ALA A 224 -2.98 -99.63 11.71
C ALA A 224 -3.76 -99.79 13.02
N ASP A 225 -3.07 -99.59 14.14
CA ASP A 225 -3.63 -99.61 15.49
C ASP A 225 -4.75 -98.56 15.54
N GLU A 226 -5.97 -98.99 15.83
CA GLU A 226 -7.17 -98.15 15.83
C GLU A 226 -6.98 -96.90 16.69
N ALA A 227 -6.25 -97.01 17.79
CA ALA A 227 -5.91 -95.89 18.67
C ALA A 227 -5.02 -94.84 17.97
N GLN A 228 -4.11 -95.26 17.09
CA GLN A 228 -3.22 -94.36 16.36
C GLN A 228 -3.95 -93.65 15.21
N LEU A 229 -4.83 -94.35 14.49
CA LEU A 229 -5.69 -93.73 13.48
C LEU A 229 -6.64 -92.70 14.11
N GLN A 230 -7.25 -93.01 15.25
CA GLN A 230 -8.07 -92.05 16.00
C GLN A 230 -7.26 -90.83 16.46
N GLN A 231 -6.00 -91.01 16.86
CA GLN A 231 -5.12 -89.91 17.22
C GLN A 231 -4.82 -88.99 16.02
N VAL A 232 -4.52 -89.54 14.84
CA VAL A 232 -4.29 -88.73 13.63
C VAL A 232 -5.57 -88.04 13.19
N LEU A 233 -6.73 -88.70 13.24
CA LEU A 233 -8.02 -88.07 12.97
C LEU A 233 -8.28 -86.88 13.89
N ARG A 234 -7.97 -87.01 15.19
CA ARG A 234 -8.09 -85.93 16.17
C ARG A 234 -7.18 -84.76 15.82
N LEU A 235 -5.92 -85.03 15.46
CA LEU A 235 -4.95 -84.00 15.07
C LEU A 235 -5.33 -83.32 13.75
N LEU A 236 -5.89 -84.05 12.77
CA LEU A 236 -6.42 -83.49 11.52
C LEU A 236 -7.59 -82.55 11.81
N ASN A 237 -8.55 -82.96 12.63
CA ASN A 237 -9.68 -82.12 13.01
C ASN A 237 -9.23 -80.88 13.80
N GLN A 238 -8.28 -81.03 14.72
CA GLN A 238 -7.69 -79.91 15.44
C GLN A 238 -6.97 -78.95 14.49
N PHE A 239 -6.18 -79.46 13.55
CA PHE A 239 -5.50 -78.64 12.57
C PHE A 239 -6.49 -77.93 11.63
N ARG A 240 -7.56 -78.59 11.19
CA ARG A 240 -8.65 -77.98 10.42
C ARG A 240 -9.26 -76.80 11.18
N GLN A 241 -9.59 -77.00 12.45
CA GLN A 241 -10.18 -75.98 13.29
C GLN A 241 -9.22 -74.81 13.52
N ASP A 242 -7.93 -75.09 13.72
CA ASP A 242 -6.90 -74.06 13.83
C ASP A 242 -6.75 -73.23 12.54
N VAL A 243 -6.76 -73.88 11.36
CA VAL A 243 -6.72 -73.21 10.05
C VAL A 243 -7.95 -72.33 9.85
N GLU A 244 -9.15 -72.81 10.20
CA GLU A 244 -10.39 -72.05 10.08
C GLU A 244 -10.43 -70.84 11.04
N ASN A 245 -10.01 -71.03 12.29
CA ASN A 245 -9.93 -69.95 13.28
C ASN A 245 -8.92 -68.87 12.86
N ASP A 246 -7.74 -69.29 12.39
CA ASP A 246 -6.73 -68.37 11.87
C ASP A 246 -7.24 -67.61 10.64
N TYR A 247 -7.97 -68.27 9.74
CA TYR A 247 -8.56 -67.62 8.57
C TYR A 247 -9.62 -66.58 8.96
N ARG A 248 -10.55 -66.92 9.89
CA ARG A 248 -11.54 -65.96 10.40
C ARG A 248 -10.90 -64.75 11.07
N ALA A 249 -9.81 -64.97 11.82
CA ALA A 249 -9.04 -63.88 12.42
C ALA A 249 -8.41 -62.98 11.34
N LYS A 250 -7.93 -63.56 10.24
CA LYS A 250 -7.42 -62.81 9.08
C LYS A 250 -8.51 -62.04 8.36
N GLU A 251 -9.70 -62.61 8.15
CA GLU A 251 -10.85 -61.91 7.55
C GLU A 251 -11.25 -60.70 8.41
N LYS A 252 -11.30 -60.87 9.73
CA LYS A 252 -11.59 -59.77 10.64
C LYS A 252 -10.53 -58.66 10.56
N ALA A 253 -9.25 -59.04 10.59
CA ALA A 253 -8.15 -58.07 10.50
C ALA A 253 -8.13 -57.33 9.15
N GLU A 254 -8.49 -58.01 8.06
CA GLU A 254 -8.63 -57.38 6.74
C GLU A 254 -9.78 -56.38 6.71
N GLN A 255 -10.94 -56.71 7.32
CA GLN A 255 -12.06 -55.76 7.42
C GLN A 255 -11.66 -54.50 8.21
N GLU A 256 -11.01 -54.69 9.37
CA GLU A 256 -10.50 -53.56 10.18
C GLU A 256 -9.49 -52.71 9.40
N ALA A 257 -8.63 -53.34 8.59
CA ALA A 257 -7.68 -52.63 7.73
C ALA A 257 -8.37 -51.88 6.58
N GLN A 258 -9.45 -52.42 6.01
CA GLN A 258 -10.25 -51.74 4.99
C GLN A 258 -10.94 -50.50 5.55
N ASP A 259 -11.54 -50.61 6.73
CA ASP A 259 -12.24 -49.51 7.39
C ASP A 259 -11.23 -48.40 7.76
N ALA A 260 -10.09 -48.75 8.37
CA ALA A 260 -9.05 -47.79 8.72
C ALA A 260 -8.43 -47.10 7.49
N PHE A 261 -8.26 -47.83 6.37
CA PHE A 261 -7.82 -47.24 5.12
C PHE A 261 -8.85 -46.26 4.56
N ALA A 262 -10.14 -46.62 4.54
CA ALA A 262 -11.19 -45.76 4.02
C ALA A 262 -11.27 -44.45 4.83
N GLU A 263 -11.18 -44.53 6.16
CA GLU A 263 -11.13 -43.37 7.05
C GLU A 263 -9.90 -42.49 6.78
N SER A 264 -8.70 -43.10 6.75
CA SER A 264 -7.45 -42.37 6.51
C SER A 264 -7.44 -41.70 5.13
N LYS A 265 -7.97 -42.39 4.12
CA LYS A 265 -8.10 -41.88 2.76
C LYS A 265 -9.02 -40.67 2.73
N ALA A 266 -10.23 -40.80 3.28
CA ALA A 266 -11.21 -39.72 3.31
C ALA A 266 -10.68 -38.49 4.05
N ALA A 267 -10.04 -38.67 5.21
CA ALA A 267 -9.43 -37.58 5.97
C ALA A 267 -8.30 -36.88 5.19
N THR A 268 -7.50 -37.65 4.45
CA THR A 268 -6.41 -37.10 3.62
C THR A 268 -6.96 -36.33 2.42
N GLU A 269 -8.00 -36.84 1.77
CA GLU A 269 -8.68 -36.16 0.65
C GLU A 269 -9.39 -34.87 1.10
N ASP A 270 -10.03 -34.89 2.28
CA ASP A 270 -10.65 -33.70 2.89
C ASP A 270 -9.60 -32.62 3.23
N TYR A 271 -8.48 -33.02 3.85
CA TYR A 271 -7.37 -32.11 4.11
C TYR A 271 -6.79 -31.51 2.82
N LEU A 272 -6.65 -32.31 1.75
CA LEU A 272 -6.23 -31.81 0.44
C LEU A 272 -7.23 -30.79 -0.11
N GLY A 273 -8.54 -31.04 0.03
CA GLY A 273 -9.59 -30.09 -0.33
C GLY A 273 -9.47 -28.76 0.42
N HIS A 274 -9.16 -28.80 1.72
CA HIS A 274 -8.89 -27.59 2.51
C HIS A 274 -7.68 -26.81 1.99
N LEU A 275 -6.58 -27.49 1.64
CA LEU A 275 -5.40 -26.84 1.07
C LEU A 275 -5.69 -26.22 -0.30
N GLU A 276 -6.49 -26.89 -1.14
CA GLU A 276 -6.90 -26.36 -2.45
C GLU A 276 -7.84 -25.14 -2.32
N GLN A 277 -8.68 -25.11 -1.29
CA GLN A 277 -9.49 -23.94 -0.97
C GLN A 277 -8.64 -22.78 -0.46
N ALA A 278 -7.71 -23.04 0.47
CA ALA A 278 -6.77 -22.05 0.97
C ALA A 278 -5.90 -21.46 -0.16
N GLN A 279 -5.53 -22.25 -1.17
CA GLN A 279 -4.85 -21.74 -2.36
C GLN A 279 -5.67 -20.67 -3.07
N LYS A 280 -6.96 -20.92 -3.33
CA LYS A 280 -7.83 -19.97 -4.04
C LYS A 280 -7.99 -18.66 -3.26
N GLU A 281 -8.15 -18.77 -1.94
CA GLU A 281 -8.26 -17.62 -1.05
C GLU A 281 -6.98 -16.78 -1.06
N LEU A 282 -5.80 -17.43 -0.99
CA LEU A 282 -4.50 -16.75 -1.08
C LEU A 282 -4.28 -16.10 -2.46
N GLU A 283 -4.70 -16.76 -3.55
CA GLU A 283 -4.62 -16.18 -4.91
C GLU A 283 -5.52 -14.93 -5.05
N GLU A 284 -6.71 -14.96 -4.45
CA GLU A 284 -7.62 -13.80 -4.40
C GLU A 284 -7.04 -12.67 -3.54
N GLU A 285 -6.53 -12.98 -2.35
CA GLU A 285 -5.86 -12.02 -1.47
C GLU A 285 -4.68 -11.35 -2.18
N LEU A 286 -3.83 -12.12 -2.88
CA LEU A 286 -2.71 -11.56 -3.65
C LEU A 286 -3.17 -10.62 -4.76
N LYS A 287 -4.31 -10.88 -5.40
CA LYS A 287 -4.88 -9.98 -6.41
C LYS A 287 -5.35 -8.67 -5.77
N GLU A 288 -6.00 -8.74 -4.62
CA GLU A 288 -6.42 -7.55 -3.86
C GLU A 288 -5.21 -6.74 -3.39
N LEU A 289 -4.19 -7.39 -2.86
CA LEU A 289 -2.95 -6.74 -2.40
C LEU A 289 -2.21 -6.05 -3.55
N LYS A 290 -2.13 -6.68 -4.73
CA LYS A 290 -1.59 -6.04 -5.94
C LYS A 290 -2.40 -4.82 -6.36
N SER A 291 -3.73 -4.87 -6.24
CA SER A 291 -4.60 -3.72 -6.48
C SER A 291 -4.32 -2.60 -5.47
N CYS A 292 -4.19 -2.92 -4.17
CA CYS A 292 -3.79 -1.97 -3.15
C CYS A 292 -2.46 -1.28 -3.51
N ILE A 293 -1.42 -2.06 -3.79
CA ILE A 293 -0.08 -1.57 -4.14
C ILE A 293 -0.15 -0.58 -5.31
N ASN A 294 -0.86 -0.95 -6.39
CA ASN A 294 -1.00 -0.09 -7.56
C ASN A 294 -1.75 1.21 -7.24
N ASN A 295 -2.85 1.13 -6.50
CA ASN A 295 -3.64 2.31 -6.13
C ASN A 295 -2.86 3.25 -5.21
N GLN A 296 -2.20 2.73 -4.18
CA GLN A 296 -1.41 3.54 -3.25
C GLN A 296 -0.17 4.15 -3.92
N THR A 297 0.46 3.42 -4.84
CA THR A 297 1.54 3.97 -5.68
C THR A 297 1.04 5.16 -6.51
N ALA A 298 -0.13 5.04 -7.14
CA ALA A 298 -0.72 6.12 -7.94
C ALA A 298 -1.10 7.33 -7.06
N ILE A 299 -1.65 7.10 -5.86
CA ILE A 299 -1.99 8.16 -4.91
C ILE A 299 -0.72 8.87 -4.45
N SER A 300 0.31 8.14 -4.03
CA SER A 300 1.60 8.70 -3.61
C SER A 300 2.22 9.56 -4.73
N GLN A 301 2.27 9.06 -5.97
CA GLN A 301 2.79 9.83 -7.11
C GLN A 301 1.97 11.10 -7.39
N SER A 302 0.63 11.01 -7.31
CA SER A 302 -0.26 12.17 -7.49
C SER A 302 -0.06 13.22 -6.38
N ALA A 303 0.07 12.78 -5.13
CA ALA A 303 0.34 13.62 -3.98
C ALA A 303 1.71 14.31 -4.10
N ALA A 304 2.77 13.58 -4.46
CA ALA A 304 4.10 14.15 -4.72
C ALA A 304 4.08 15.20 -5.83
N ALA A 305 3.32 14.97 -6.91
CA ALA A 305 3.15 15.96 -7.97
C ALA A 305 2.36 17.19 -7.51
N LYS A 306 1.36 17.02 -6.64
CA LYS A 306 0.60 18.13 -6.01
C LYS A 306 1.51 18.97 -5.11
N ILE A 307 2.35 18.34 -4.29
CA ILE A 307 3.33 19.01 -3.42
C ILE A 307 4.24 19.89 -4.28
N ARG A 308 4.91 19.30 -5.28
CA ARG A 308 5.83 20.04 -6.14
C ARG A 308 5.17 21.25 -6.81
N ARG A 309 4.02 21.03 -7.46
CA ARG A 309 3.30 22.13 -8.13
C ARG A 309 2.91 23.25 -7.18
N ASN A 310 2.40 22.94 -5.99
CA ASN A 310 2.00 23.98 -5.05
C ASN A 310 3.19 24.65 -4.38
N GLN A 311 4.32 23.97 -4.22
CA GLN A 311 5.57 24.59 -3.78
C GLN A 311 6.09 25.58 -4.83
N ASP A 312 6.14 25.17 -6.11
CA ASP A 312 6.56 26.06 -7.20
C ASP A 312 5.66 27.31 -7.29
N LEU A 313 4.34 27.13 -7.10
CA LEU A 313 3.38 28.25 -7.07
C LEU A 313 3.56 29.13 -5.83
N LEU A 314 3.81 28.54 -4.66
CA LEU A 314 4.07 29.29 -3.42
C LEU A 314 5.31 30.18 -3.58
N ASP A 315 6.40 29.63 -4.12
CA ASP A 315 7.65 30.35 -4.36
C ASP A 315 7.43 31.49 -5.37
N SER A 316 6.66 31.23 -6.43
CA SER A 316 6.28 32.26 -7.42
C SER A 316 5.42 33.36 -6.80
N THR A 317 4.44 33.02 -5.97
CA THR A 317 3.61 33.99 -5.25
C THR A 317 4.48 34.85 -4.34
N SER A 318 5.34 34.24 -3.54
CA SER A 318 6.27 34.97 -2.65
C SER A 318 7.13 35.98 -3.41
N ASN A 319 7.71 35.58 -4.55
CA ASN A 319 8.50 36.48 -5.40
C ASN A 319 7.66 37.64 -5.97
N MET A 320 6.41 37.37 -6.38
CA MET A 320 5.50 38.41 -6.87
C MET A 320 5.15 39.42 -5.77
N CYS A 321 4.91 38.95 -4.55
CA CYS A 321 4.60 39.82 -3.41
C CYS A 321 5.76 40.73 -3.04
N VAL A 322 6.98 40.21 -3.07
CA VAL A 322 8.21 41.01 -2.90
C VAL A 322 8.34 42.05 -4.02
N ALA A 323 8.05 41.67 -5.27
CA ALA A 323 8.08 42.62 -6.39
C ALA A 323 7.05 43.75 -6.24
N PHE A 324 5.82 43.46 -5.81
CA PHE A 324 4.82 44.49 -5.51
C PHE A 324 5.24 45.41 -4.38
N ALA A 325 5.84 44.88 -3.30
CA ALA A 325 6.37 45.69 -2.21
C ALA A 325 7.49 46.62 -2.67
N ASN A 326 8.42 46.12 -3.48
CA ASN A 326 9.53 46.92 -4.01
C ASN A 326 9.04 48.00 -4.99
N GLU A 327 8.09 47.67 -5.87
CA GLU A 327 7.45 48.65 -6.78
C GLU A 327 6.72 49.73 -5.98
N TYR A 328 5.98 49.33 -4.94
CA TYR A 328 5.29 50.25 -4.06
C TYR A 328 6.23 51.27 -3.41
N VAL A 329 7.31 50.78 -2.79
CA VAL A 329 8.33 51.62 -2.17
C VAL A 329 9.00 52.53 -3.20
N SER A 330 9.37 51.99 -4.37
CA SER A 330 10.04 52.77 -5.42
C SER A 330 9.15 53.88 -5.96
N ALA A 331 7.85 53.62 -6.20
CA ALA A 331 6.96 54.65 -6.72
C ALA A 331 6.59 55.68 -5.66
N ALA A 332 6.41 55.27 -4.40
CA ALA A 332 6.20 56.20 -3.29
C ALA A 332 7.39 57.15 -3.11
N GLN A 333 8.62 56.63 -3.19
CA GLN A 333 9.84 57.45 -3.16
C GLN A 333 9.90 58.41 -4.35
N GLY A 334 9.60 57.94 -5.57
CA GLY A 334 9.53 58.81 -6.75
C GLY A 334 8.53 59.95 -6.58
N ARG A 335 7.36 59.71 -5.97
CA ARG A 335 6.36 60.75 -5.68
C ARG A 335 6.85 61.77 -4.65
N ILE A 336 7.60 61.34 -3.63
CA ILE A 336 8.22 62.26 -2.67
C ILE A 336 9.19 63.20 -3.39
N GLU A 337 10.04 62.66 -4.26
CA GLU A 337 10.99 63.45 -5.07
C GLU A 337 10.26 64.43 -6.01
N GLU A 338 9.13 64.04 -6.60
CA GLU A 338 8.31 64.94 -7.40
C GLU A 338 7.73 66.09 -6.56
N VAL A 339 7.23 65.80 -5.36
CA VAL A 339 6.72 66.82 -4.43
C VAL A 339 7.82 67.79 -4.00
N GLU A 340 9.01 67.29 -3.66
CA GLU A 340 10.18 68.12 -3.33
C GLU A 340 10.58 69.03 -4.50
N LEU A 341 10.60 68.49 -5.72
CA LEU A 341 10.91 69.27 -6.91
C LEU A 341 9.86 70.38 -7.14
N LEU A 342 8.58 70.11 -6.92
CA LEU A 342 7.53 71.14 -7.02
C LEU A 342 7.70 72.25 -5.99
N GLN A 343 8.15 71.92 -4.77
CA GLN A 343 8.46 72.92 -3.75
C GLN A 343 9.60 73.84 -4.20
N VAL A 344 10.69 73.27 -4.73
CA VAL A 344 11.83 74.03 -5.26
C VAL A 344 11.40 74.92 -6.44
N ILE A 345 10.56 74.41 -7.34
CA ILE A 345 10.04 75.20 -8.47
C ILE A 345 9.19 76.37 -7.95
N LEU A 346 8.30 76.12 -6.99
CA LEU A 346 7.46 77.15 -6.39
C LEU A 346 8.30 78.24 -5.70
N GLU A 347 9.33 77.86 -4.96
CA GLU A 347 10.26 78.80 -4.32
C GLU A 347 11.01 79.64 -5.36
N LYS A 348 11.51 79.04 -6.43
CA LYS A 348 12.17 79.79 -7.52
C LYS A 348 11.21 80.73 -8.26
N VAL A 349 9.95 80.33 -8.44
CA VAL A 349 8.90 81.21 -8.98
C VAL A 349 8.67 82.38 -8.03
N LYS A 350 8.55 82.14 -6.72
CA LYS A 350 8.41 83.21 -5.71
C LYS A 350 9.59 84.19 -5.77
N LEU A 351 10.84 83.71 -5.72
CA LEU A 351 12.04 84.56 -5.79
C LEU A 351 12.10 85.40 -7.07
N ARG A 352 11.65 84.86 -8.21
CA ARG A 352 11.61 85.58 -9.49
C ARG A 352 10.54 86.66 -9.52
N TYR A 353 9.41 86.47 -8.82
CA TYR A 353 8.36 87.47 -8.68
C TYR A 353 8.55 88.39 -7.47
N GLU A 354 9.37 88.04 -6.48
CA GLU A 354 9.78 88.90 -5.35
C GLU A 354 10.68 90.07 -5.78
N GLN A 355 11.08 90.15 -7.06
CA GLN A 355 11.48 91.41 -7.67
C GLN A 355 10.30 92.40 -7.91
N LEU A 356 9.06 92.03 -7.51
CA LEU A 356 7.84 92.85 -7.56
C LEU A 356 6.91 92.59 -6.33
N SER A 357 7.20 93.27 -5.22
CA SER A 357 6.36 93.64 -4.05
C SER A 357 5.65 92.55 -3.20
N ASP A 358 5.91 92.60 -1.88
CA ASP A 358 5.61 91.66 -0.77
C ASP A 358 4.13 91.24 -0.47
N ASN A 359 3.13 91.58 -1.28
CA ASN A 359 1.72 91.58 -0.81
C ASN A 359 0.77 90.47 -1.31
N VAL A 360 1.22 89.35 -1.90
CA VAL A 360 0.26 88.41 -2.54
C VAL A 360 0.24 86.96 -2.00
N ILE A 361 1.21 86.46 -1.23
CA ILE A 361 1.32 84.99 -1.06
C ILE A 361 1.50 84.53 0.39
N ILE A 362 0.55 84.80 1.29
CA ILE A 362 0.54 84.12 2.60
C ILE A 362 -0.91 83.87 3.04
N ARG A 363 -1.40 82.64 2.88
CA ARG A 363 -2.33 81.94 3.82
C ARG A 363 -2.80 80.57 3.33
N GLY A 364 -2.88 80.32 2.03
CA GLY A 364 -3.44 79.06 1.51
C GLY A 364 -2.51 77.83 1.56
N LEU A 365 -1.18 78.04 1.58
CA LEU A 365 -0.20 76.97 1.37
C LEU A 365 0.47 76.46 2.64
N GLN A 366 0.58 77.25 3.71
CA GLN A 366 1.29 76.84 4.92
C GLN A 366 0.49 75.84 5.79
N SER A 367 -0.82 76.02 5.96
CA SER A 367 -1.57 75.21 6.94
C SER A 367 -1.83 73.77 6.52
N LYS A 368 -1.78 73.44 5.22
CA LYS A 368 -1.89 72.05 4.72
C LYS A 368 -0.53 71.37 4.55
N PHE A 369 0.55 72.14 4.58
CA PHE A 369 1.92 71.63 4.44
C PHE A 369 2.39 70.95 5.72
N ASP A 370 2.19 71.62 6.87
CA ASP A 370 2.63 71.11 8.18
C ASP A 370 1.88 69.83 8.62
N GLU A 371 0.69 69.57 8.08
CA GLU A 371 -0.08 68.37 8.42
C GLU A 371 0.48 67.10 7.75
N TYR A 372 1.25 67.24 6.66
CA TYR A 372 1.84 66.13 5.89
C TYR A 372 3.33 65.91 6.19
N THR A 373 4.10 66.96 6.47
CA THR A 373 5.49 66.82 6.95
C THR A 373 5.57 66.19 8.34
N ASN A 374 4.50 66.26 9.15
CA ASN A 374 4.49 65.79 10.55
C ASN A 374 3.64 64.53 10.81
N LYS A 375 3.07 63.91 9.78
CA LYS A 375 2.47 62.56 9.89
C LYS A 375 3.28 61.59 9.05
N SER A 376 4.54 61.43 9.43
CA SER A 376 5.40 60.36 8.94
C SER A 376 4.67 59.01 9.11
N PRO A 377 4.35 58.29 8.02
CA PRO A 377 4.15 56.84 8.06
C PRO A 377 5.49 56.13 8.35
N TYR A 378 6.61 56.85 8.26
CA TYR A 378 7.98 56.42 8.51
C TYR A 378 8.16 55.81 9.92
N GLU A 379 7.54 56.37 10.97
CA GLU A 379 7.62 55.81 12.34
C GLU A 379 6.86 54.47 12.49
N ARG A 380 5.88 54.20 11.63
CA ARG A 380 5.15 52.92 11.62
C ARG A 380 5.80 51.86 10.74
N VAL A 381 6.57 52.26 9.73
CA VAL A 381 7.32 51.32 8.89
C VAL A 381 8.61 50.87 9.59
N ASP A 382 9.31 51.77 10.29
CA ASP A 382 10.56 51.40 11.01
C ASP A 382 10.31 50.47 12.20
N SER A 383 9.16 50.63 12.88
CA SER A 383 8.72 49.72 13.95
C SER A 383 8.23 48.36 13.42
N PHE A 384 7.77 48.27 12.17
CA PHE A 384 7.38 46.99 11.55
C PHE A 384 8.58 46.20 11.01
N VAL A 385 9.60 46.89 10.49
CA VAL A 385 10.86 46.27 10.03
C VAL A 385 11.70 45.74 11.20
N HIS A 386 11.74 46.46 12.34
CA HIS A 386 12.46 45.99 13.53
C HIS A 386 11.70 44.89 14.31
N GLN A 387 10.36 44.89 14.32
CA GLN A 387 9.57 43.84 14.99
C GLN A 387 9.47 42.52 14.22
N GLN A 388 9.84 42.48 12.94
CA GLN A 388 9.97 41.23 12.18
C GLN A 388 11.44 40.78 12.01
N GLY A 389 12.40 41.57 12.52
CA GLY A 389 13.83 41.22 12.56
C GLY A 389 14.31 40.68 13.92
N GLU A 390 13.65 41.02 15.03
CA GLU A 390 13.92 40.37 16.31
C GLU A 390 13.10 39.10 16.44
N PHE A 391 13.80 37.98 16.23
CA PHE A 391 13.38 36.65 16.67
C PHE A 391 12.92 36.74 18.13
N ASN A 392 11.60 36.85 18.33
CA ASN A 392 11.06 37.03 19.66
C ASN A 392 11.37 35.75 20.48
N GLU A 393 12.19 35.88 21.52
CA GLU A 393 12.60 34.78 22.41
C GLU A 393 11.40 34.09 23.08
N LYS A 394 10.23 34.73 23.13
CA LYS A 394 8.98 34.14 23.64
C LYS A 394 8.39 33.08 22.70
N GLY A 395 8.49 33.25 21.38
CA GLY A 395 7.99 32.31 20.37
C GLY A 395 8.85 31.06 20.27
N ALA A 396 10.17 31.19 20.50
CA ALA A 396 11.07 30.05 20.62
C ALA A 396 10.86 29.25 21.91
N ALA A 397 10.49 29.90 23.02
CA ALA A 397 10.21 29.25 24.29
C ALA A 397 8.87 28.48 24.31
N GLU A 398 7.84 28.97 23.60
CA GLU A 398 6.53 28.32 23.51
C GLU A 398 6.53 27.09 22.57
N ALA A 399 7.49 27.00 21.64
CA ALA A 399 7.58 25.91 20.66
C ALA A 399 8.44 24.70 21.09
N ARG A 400 9.03 24.68 22.30
CA ARG A 400 9.95 23.63 22.80
C ARG A 400 11.08 23.25 21.82
N TYR A 401 11.60 24.22 21.06
CA TYR A 401 12.76 23.96 20.19
C TYR A 401 14.03 23.85 21.03
N VAL A 402 14.65 22.67 21.07
CA VAL A 402 15.99 22.48 21.65
C VAL A 402 17.00 22.96 20.61
N ARG A 403 17.68 24.09 20.89
CA ARG A 403 18.75 24.63 20.04
C ARG A 403 19.89 23.62 19.90
N ASN A 404 20.20 23.22 18.66
CA ASN A 404 21.34 22.37 18.34
C ASN A 404 22.60 23.24 18.16
N LYS A 405 23.45 23.27 19.19
CA LYS A 405 24.69 24.08 19.23
C LYS A 405 25.76 23.61 18.24
N ASP A 406 25.60 22.44 17.64
CA ASP A 406 26.61 21.88 16.72
C ASP A 406 26.51 22.47 15.30
N LEU A 407 25.43 23.20 14.98
CA LEU A 407 25.24 23.86 13.68
C LEU A 407 25.72 25.31 13.63
N GLU A 408 26.17 25.88 14.75
CA GLU A 408 26.65 27.26 14.84
C GLU A 408 28.20 27.36 14.79
N GLN A 409 28.91 26.26 14.54
CA GLN A 409 30.39 26.25 14.42
C GLN A 409 30.92 25.68 13.08
N LEU A 410 30.12 25.74 12.02
CA LEU A 410 30.58 25.63 10.62
C LEU A 410 30.43 26.98 9.93
#